data_AF-A0A2H6A143-F1
#
_entry.id   AF-A0A2H6A143-F1
#
_cell.length_a   1.000
_cell.length_b   1.000
_cell.length_c   1.000
_cell.angle_alpha   90.00
_cell.angle_beta   90.00
_cell.angle_gamma   90.00
#
_symmetry.space_group_name_H-M   'P 1'
#
loop_
_entity.id
_entity.type
_entity.pdbx_description
1 polymer ?
#
loop_
_entity_poly.entity_id
_entity_poly.type
_entity_poly.pdbx_seq_one_letter_code
_entity_poly.pdbx_strand_id
1 'polypeptide(L)'
;MLQQFNIVVDSLRSFLTQLAGYLPRLIGALVILLVGWIIARWIRVLVAKLLAAVRLDQATKKAGIDDMLRQGGIELTMSGVIAGLVYWLIVLVTLLAAIDSLGLAVASDVLNQVVLFLPNVVVAVLILIFGALFGNLIRGIVATYLAGAQIAGAKVIASIAHYAVLIFAVAVALVQLGIGRELVTSAFQIAFGAVCLALALAFGLGGREWAAKLLDKVFGKQ
;
A
#
# COMPACT_ATOMS: atom_id res chain seq x y z
N MET A 1 61.62 20.64 -10.76
CA MET A 1 60.61 21.13 -11.72
C MET A 1 60.09 20.05 -12.66
N LEU A 2 60.94 19.25 -13.32
CA LEU A 2 60.49 18.18 -14.23
C LEU A 2 59.61 17.09 -13.56
N GLN A 3 59.83 16.80 -12.28
CA GLN A 3 59.07 15.78 -11.54
C GLN A 3 57.63 16.22 -11.20
N GLN A 4 57.40 17.52 -10.94
CA GLN A 4 56.05 18.07 -10.74
C GLN A 4 55.24 18.11 -12.05
N PHE A 5 55.91 18.37 -13.18
CA PHE A 5 55.27 18.36 -14.49
C PHE A 5 54.77 16.97 -14.88
N ASN A 6 55.56 15.92 -14.60
CA ASN A 6 55.13 14.54 -14.83
C ASN A 6 53.92 14.14 -13.98
N ILE A 7 53.84 14.56 -12.71
CA ILE A 7 52.69 14.26 -11.85
C ILE A 7 51.39 14.88 -12.41
N VAL A 8 51.46 16.10 -12.94
CA VAL A 8 50.29 16.77 -13.57
C VAL A 8 49.88 16.06 -14.86
N VAL A 9 50.86 15.68 -15.70
CA VAL A 9 50.60 14.96 -16.95
C VAL A 9 50.07 13.55 -16.69
N ASP A 10 50.57 12.85 -15.67
CA ASP A 10 50.11 11.51 -15.29
C ASP A 10 48.72 11.57 -14.65
N SER A 11 48.40 12.61 -13.88
CA SER A 11 47.04 12.87 -13.38
C SER A 11 46.07 13.15 -14.53
N LEU A 12 46.49 13.93 -15.53
CA LEU A 12 45.68 14.23 -16.71
C LEU A 12 45.47 12.99 -17.59
N ARG A 13 46.50 12.17 -17.77
CA ARG A 13 46.41 10.88 -18.47
C ARG A 13 45.49 9.92 -17.74
N SER A 14 45.63 9.79 -16.41
CA SER A 14 44.75 8.97 -15.58
C SER A 14 43.29 9.42 -15.70
N PHE A 15 43.03 10.72 -15.64
CA PHE A 15 41.70 11.30 -15.84
C PHE A 15 41.15 10.99 -17.24
N LEU A 16 41.93 11.21 -18.30
CA LEU A 16 41.53 10.90 -19.68
C LEU A 16 41.24 9.42 -19.89
N THR A 17 42.02 8.54 -19.25
CA THR A 17 41.85 7.08 -19.35
C THR A 17 40.58 6.63 -18.62
N GLN A 18 40.29 7.21 -17.45
CA GLN A 18 39.03 6.99 -16.73
C GLN A 18 37.84 7.50 -17.54
N LEU A 19 37.94 8.68 -18.14
CA LEU A 19 36.88 9.30 -18.95
C LEU A 19 36.59 8.49 -20.22
N ALA A 20 37.64 7.99 -20.89
CA ALA A 20 37.52 7.07 -22.02
C ALA A 20 36.88 5.73 -21.63
N GLY A 21 37.11 5.25 -20.39
CA GLY A 21 36.47 4.05 -19.86
C GLY A 21 34.98 4.23 -19.48
N TYR A 22 34.55 5.46 -19.18
CA TYR A 22 33.16 5.79 -18.88
C TYR A 22 32.30 5.92 -20.14
N LEU A 23 32.87 6.33 -21.28
CA LEU A 23 32.13 6.54 -22.52
C LEU A 23 31.34 5.27 -22.98
N PRO A 24 31.96 4.07 -23.05
CA PRO A 24 31.24 2.85 -23.41
C PRO A 24 30.13 2.48 -22.42
N ARG A 25 30.34 2.72 -21.12
CA ARG A 25 29.35 2.47 -20.07
C ARG A 25 28.15 3.39 -20.21
N LEU A 26 28.38 4.64 -20.58
CA LEU A 26 27.33 5.64 -20.80
C LEU A 26 26.45 5.27 -22.01
N ILE A 27 27.06 4.78 -23.09
CA ILE A 27 26.32 4.23 -24.24
C ILE A 27 25.51 3.00 -23.82
N GLY A 28 26.09 2.08 -23.06
CA GLY A 28 25.38 0.91 -22.53
C GLY A 28 24.15 1.29 -21.70
N ALA A 29 24.31 2.23 -20.77
CA ALA A 29 23.22 2.76 -19.94
C ALA A 29 22.09 3.39 -20.79
N LEU A 30 22.45 4.17 -21.82
CA LEU A 30 21.47 4.76 -22.73
C LEU A 30 20.68 3.70 -23.52
N VAL A 31 21.35 2.65 -23.98
CA VAL A 31 20.70 1.52 -24.66
C VAL A 31 19.73 0.80 -23.71
N ILE A 32 20.15 0.54 -22.47
CA ILE A 32 19.30 -0.07 -21.43
C ILE A 32 18.05 0.79 -21.19
N LEU A 33 18.22 2.10 -21.01
CA LEU A 33 17.09 3.03 -20.81
C LEU A 33 16.13 3.04 -21.99
N LEU A 34 16.64 3.08 -23.22
CA LEU A 34 15.82 3.04 -24.43
C LEU A 34 15.00 1.76 -24.52
N VAL A 35 15.65 0.61 -24.34
CA VAL A 35 14.99 -0.71 -24.43
C VAL A 35 13.95 -0.85 -23.32
N GLY A 36 14.30 -0.54 -22.07
CA GLY A 36 13.38 -0.69 -20.96
C GLY A 36 12.22 0.30 -20.98
N TRP A 37 12.42 1.53 -21.49
CA TRP A 37 11.30 2.48 -21.69
C TRP A 37 10.28 1.96 -22.71
N ILE A 38 10.75 1.35 -23.80
CA ILE A 38 9.88 0.70 -24.77
C ILE A 38 9.11 -0.42 -24.06
N ILE A 39 9.80 -1.37 -23.42
CA ILE A 39 9.17 -2.50 -22.71
C ILE A 39 8.12 -2.02 -21.69
N ALA A 40 8.43 -0.99 -20.90
CA ALA A 40 7.52 -0.41 -19.92
C ALA A 40 6.20 0.05 -20.55
N ARG A 41 6.28 0.74 -21.69
CA ARG A 41 5.11 1.24 -22.41
C ARG A 41 4.24 0.10 -22.95
N TRP A 42 4.86 -0.96 -23.46
CA TRP A 42 4.14 -2.15 -23.94
C TRP A 42 3.43 -2.89 -22.80
N ILE A 43 4.13 -3.15 -21.70
CA ILE A 43 3.56 -3.85 -20.55
C ILE A 43 2.42 -3.04 -19.93
N ARG A 44 2.56 -1.71 -19.81
CA ARG A 44 1.48 -0.83 -19.31
C ARG A 44 0.17 -1.05 -20.07
N VAL A 45 0.24 -1.10 -21.40
CA VAL A 45 -0.93 -1.30 -22.27
C VAL A 45 -1.50 -2.71 -22.07
N LEU A 46 -0.65 -3.73 -21.97
CA LEU A 46 -1.08 -5.11 -21.75
C LEU A 46 -1.80 -5.27 -20.40
N VAL A 47 -1.20 -4.75 -19.33
CA VAL A 47 -1.77 -4.78 -17.98
C VAL A 47 -3.09 -4.02 -17.93
N ALA A 48 -3.16 -2.82 -18.52
CA ALA A 48 -4.41 -2.05 -18.58
C ALA A 48 -5.53 -2.83 -19.30
N LYS A 49 -5.21 -3.50 -20.42
CA LYS A 49 -6.18 -4.33 -21.15
C LYS A 49 -6.64 -5.56 -20.37
N LEU A 50 -5.72 -6.25 -19.69
CA LEU A 50 -6.04 -7.41 -18.86
C LEU A 50 -6.94 -7.02 -17.68
N LEU A 51 -6.63 -5.92 -17.00
CA LEU A 51 -7.44 -5.46 -15.86
C LEU A 51 -8.82 -4.95 -16.29
N ALA A 52 -8.92 -4.28 -17.44
CA ALA A 52 -10.20 -3.89 -18.02
C ALA A 52 -11.06 -5.11 -18.39
N ALA A 53 -10.44 -6.21 -18.85
CA ALA A 53 -11.15 -7.44 -19.18
C ALA A 53 -11.76 -8.14 -17.94
N VAL A 54 -11.17 -7.96 -16.75
CA VAL A 54 -11.65 -8.54 -15.48
C VAL A 54 -12.87 -7.80 -14.90
N ARG A 55 -13.34 -6.70 -15.52
CA ARG A 55 -14.52 -5.92 -15.08
C ARG A 55 -14.47 -5.42 -13.62
N LEU A 56 -13.27 -5.21 -13.06
CA LEU A 56 -13.11 -4.56 -11.74
C LEU A 56 -13.80 -3.18 -11.68
N ASP A 57 -13.91 -2.49 -12.81
CA ASP A 57 -14.59 -1.19 -12.94
C ASP A 57 -16.10 -1.23 -12.59
N GLN A 58 -16.78 -2.39 -12.64
CA GLN A 58 -18.19 -2.48 -12.24
C GLN A 58 -18.38 -2.62 -10.73
N ALA A 59 -17.38 -3.17 -10.02
CA ALA A 59 -17.41 -3.29 -8.57
C ALA A 59 -17.18 -1.93 -7.88
N THR A 60 -16.33 -1.09 -8.46
CA THR A 60 -15.97 0.25 -7.95
C THR A 60 -17.06 1.30 -8.20
N LYS A 61 -17.80 1.21 -9.32
CA LYS A 61 -18.98 2.07 -9.59
C LYS A 61 -20.10 1.93 -8.55
N LYS A 62 -20.27 0.75 -7.96
CA LYS A 62 -21.22 0.53 -6.87
C LYS A 62 -20.71 0.97 -5.49
N ALA A 63 -19.42 1.28 -5.38
CA ALA A 63 -18.76 1.62 -4.12
C ALA A 63 -18.75 3.13 -3.79
N GLY A 64 -19.22 4.00 -4.70
CA GLY A 64 -19.27 5.46 -4.51
C GLY A 64 -17.90 6.16 -4.55
N ILE A 65 -16.85 5.44 -4.91
CA ILE A 65 -15.46 5.94 -4.98
C ILE A 65 -15.27 6.83 -6.22
N ASP A 66 -16.03 6.56 -7.31
CA ASP A 66 -16.01 7.38 -8.53
C ASP A 66 -16.41 8.85 -8.26
N ASP A 67 -17.38 9.13 -7.37
CA ASP A 67 -17.83 10.50 -7.11
C ASP A 67 -16.83 11.32 -6.29
N MET A 68 -16.04 10.68 -5.43
CA MET A 68 -14.98 11.36 -4.66
C MET A 68 -13.72 11.61 -5.52
N LEU A 69 -13.42 10.77 -6.50
CA LEU A 69 -12.30 11.01 -7.43
C LEU A 69 -12.66 11.95 -8.60
N ARG A 70 -13.92 11.96 -9.06
CA ARG A 70 -14.37 12.87 -10.14
C ARG A 70 -14.35 14.35 -9.74
N GLN A 71 -14.50 14.68 -8.46
CA GLN A 71 -14.30 16.05 -7.96
C GLN A 71 -12.84 16.53 -8.08
N GLY A 72 -11.87 15.63 -8.30
CA GLY A 72 -10.46 15.95 -8.53
C GLY A 72 -10.04 16.01 -10.01
N GLY A 73 -10.95 15.84 -10.97
CA GLY A 73 -10.67 16.02 -12.41
C GLY A 73 -9.84 14.93 -13.08
N ILE A 74 -9.66 13.76 -12.45
CA ILE A 74 -8.90 12.66 -13.06
C ILE A 74 -9.81 11.43 -13.21
N GLU A 75 -10.06 11.03 -14.46
CA GLU A 75 -10.72 9.76 -14.82
C GLU A 75 -9.80 8.55 -14.56
N LEU A 76 -9.34 8.37 -13.32
CA LEU A 76 -8.53 7.23 -12.92
C LEU A 76 -9.44 6.04 -12.62
N THR A 77 -9.64 5.19 -13.63
CA THR A 77 -10.15 3.82 -13.41
C THR A 77 -9.18 3.05 -12.51
N MET A 78 -9.70 2.11 -11.72
CA MET A 78 -8.91 1.26 -10.82
C MET A 78 -7.77 0.55 -11.56
N SER A 79 -8.11 0.09 -12.77
CA SER A 79 -7.23 -0.52 -13.75
C SER A 79 -6.08 0.40 -14.18
N GLY A 80 -6.36 1.70 -14.31
CA GLY A 80 -5.39 2.73 -14.69
C GLY A 80 -4.36 3.03 -13.60
N VAL A 81 -4.77 3.03 -12.33
CA VAL A 81 -3.86 3.21 -11.18
C VAL A 81 -2.86 2.06 -11.13
N ILE A 82 -3.33 0.81 -11.21
CA ILE A 82 -2.46 -0.37 -11.16
C ILE A 82 -1.55 -0.45 -12.38
N ALA A 83 -2.07 -0.20 -13.58
CA ALA A 83 -1.25 -0.16 -14.80
C ALA A 83 -0.19 0.96 -14.75
N GLY A 84 -0.53 2.11 -14.15
CA GLY A 84 0.41 3.20 -13.90
C GLY A 84 1.52 2.83 -12.92
N LEU A 85 1.19 2.11 -11.84
CA LEU A 85 2.17 1.60 -10.88
C LEU A 85 3.13 0.61 -11.53
N VAL A 86 2.62 -0.35 -12.32
CA VAL A 86 3.46 -1.33 -13.04
C VAL A 86 4.38 -0.64 -14.06
N TYR A 87 3.88 0.36 -14.78
CA TYR A 87 4.71 1.17 -15.68
C TYR A 87 5.88 1.82 -14.94
N TRP A 88 5.60 2.50 -13.82
CA TRP A 88 6.63 3.14 -13.01
C TRP A 88 7.62 2.12 -12.42
N LEU A 89 7.16 0.93 -12.06
CA LEU A 89 8.03 -0.16 -11.59
C LEU A 89 9.06 -0.55 -12.65
N ILE A 90 8.62 -0.78 -13.88
CA ILE A 90 9.51 -1.18 -14.96
C ILE A 90 10.49 -0.06 -15.30
N VAL A 91 10.03 1.20 -15.31
CA VAL A 91 10.90 2.36 -15.52
C VAL A 91 11.96 2.46 -14.43
N LEU A 92 11.59 2.29 -13.16
CA LEU A 92 12.53 2.32 -12.02
C LEU A 92 13.55 1.17 -12.09
N VAL A 93 13.12 -0.05 -12.41
CA VAL A 93 14.02 -1.20 -12.58
C VAL A 93 14.98 -0.97 -13.76
N THR A 94 14.49 -0.40 -14.85
CA THR A 94 15.34 -0.04 -16.00
C THR A 94 16.36 1.04 -15.62
N LEU A 95 15.93 2.05 -14.87
CA LEU A 95 16.80 3.10 -14.38
C LEU A 95 17.88 2.53 -13.44
N LEU A 96 17.50 1.59 -12.57
CA LEU A 96 18.44 0.87 -11.70
C LEU A 96 19.48 0.12 -12.52
N ALA A 97 19.07 -0.67 -13.52
CA ALA A 97 19.99 -1.37 -14.40
C ALA A 97 20.93 -0.41 -15.17
N ALA A 98 20.43 0.76 -15.58
CA ALA A 98 21.24 1.77 -16.24
C ALA A 98 22.27 2.39 -15.29
N ILE A 99 21.89 2.74 -14.05
CA ILE A 99 22.80 3.30 -13.03
C ILE A 99 23.84 2.25 -12.59
N ASP A 100 23.44 1.00 -12.45
CA ASP A 100 24.33 -0.12 -12.14
C ASP A 100 25.37 -0.33 -13.25
N SER A 101 24.96 -0.24 -14.52
CA SER A 101 25.88 -0.31 -15.66
C SER A 101 26.92 0.83 -15.70
N LEU A 102 26.61 1.97 -15.08
CA LEU A 102 27.55 3.08 -14.90
C LEU A 102 28.56 2.84 -13.76
N GLY A 103 28.33 1.85 -12.92
CA GLY A 103 29.16 1.52 -11.74
C GLY A 103 28.89 2.42 -10.53
N LEU A 104 27.71 3.07 -10.49
CA LEU A 104 27.33 3.96 -9.38
C LEU A 104 26.64 3.16 -8.27
N ALA A 105 27.42 2.40 -7.50
CA ALA A 105 26.91 1.49 -6.47
C ALA A 105 26.00 2.18 -5.43
N VAL A 106 26.41 3.34 -4.90
CA VAL A 106 25.61 4.07 -3.89
C VAL A 106 24.26 4.53 -4.45
N ALA A 107 24.23 5.02 -5.69
CA ALA A 107 22.98 5.43 -6.34
C ALA A 107 22.09 4.22 -6.65
N SER A 108 22.70 3.08 -7.02
CA SER A 108 22.00 1.83 -7.27
C SER A 108 21.35 1.27 -6.00
N ASP A 109 22.04 1.32 -4.87
CA ASP A 109 21.51 0.85 -3.59
C ASP A 109 20.28 1.66 -3.13
N VAL A 110 20.36 2.99 -3.21
CA VAL A 110 19.23 3.88 -2.88
C VAL A 110 18.05 3.59 -3.80
N LEU A 111 18.30 3.46 -5.11
CA LEU A 111 17.24 3.18 -6.07
C LEU A 111 16.66 1.78 -5.89
N ASN A 112 17.46 0.79 -5.52
CA ASN A 112 17.02 -0.57 -5.19
C ASN A 112 16.06 -0.58 -4.00
N GLN A 113 16.32 0.23 -2.96
CA GLN A 113 15.37 0.38 -1.84
C GLN A 113 14.03 0.95 -2.31
N VAL A 114 14.04 1.93 -3.22
CA VAL A 114 12.82 2.50 -3.82
C VAL A 114 12.08 1.45 -4.67
N VAL A 115 12.81 0.66 -5.46
CA VAL A 115 12.23 -0.45 -6.24
C VAL A 115 11.59 -1.49 -5.32
N LEU A 116 12.22 -1.85 -4.21
CA LEU A 116 11.68 -2.81 -3.24
C LEU A 116 10.50 -2.25 -2.43
N PHE A 117 10.36 -0.93 -2.35
CA PHE A 117 9.20 -0.26 -1.76
C PHE A 117 7.96 -0.33 -2.66
N LEU A 118 8.13 -0.34 -3.98
CA LEU A 118 7.02 -0.32 -4.95
C LEU A 118 6.04 -1.51 -4.81
N PRO A 119 6.48 -2.77 -4.65
CA PRO A 119 5.59 -3.89 -4.36
C PRO A 119 4.68 -3.63 -3.15
N ASN A 120 5.20 -3.02 -2.09
CA ASN A 120 4.41 -2.67 -0.91
C ASN A 120 3.34 -1.61 -1.22
N VAL A 121 3.64 -0.66 -2.11
CA VAL A 121 2.65 0.32 -2.58
C VAL A 121 1.51 -0.37 -3.32
N VAL A 122 1.82 -1.33 -4.19
CA VAL A 122 0.79 -2.12 -4.90
C VAL A 122 -0.09 -2.86 -3.91
N VAL A 123 0.49 -3.55 -2.93
CA VAL A 123 -0.27 -4.28 -1.90
C VAL A 123 -1.12 -3.31 -1.06
N ALA A 124 -0.59 -2.16 -0.66
CA ALA A 124 -1.33 -1.15 0.10
C ALA A 124 -2.54 -0.61 -0.69
N VAL A 125 -2.35 -0.31 -1.98
CA VAL A 125 -3.44 0.09 -2.87
C VAL A 125 -4.48 -1.03 -2.96
N LEU A 126 -4.07 -2.29 -3.16
CA LEU A 126 -4.99 -3.43 -3.16
C LEU A 126 -5.80 -3.53 -1.86
N ILE A 127 -5.16 -3.39 -0.70
CA ILE A 127 -5.81 -3.42 0.61
C ILE A 127 -6.87 -2.32 0.72
N LEU A 128 -6.57 -1.09 0.28
CA LEU A 128 -7.54 0.01 0.32
C LEU A 128 -8.77 -0.28 -0.55
N ILE A 129 -8.57 -0.84 -1.74
CA ILE A 129 -9.66 -1.19 -2.66
C ILE A 129 -10.54 -2.27 -2.03
N PHE A 130 -9.94 -3.38 -1.61
CA PHE A 130 -10.65 -4.49 -1.01
C PHE A 130 -11.32 -4.07 0.31
N GLY A 131 -10.66 -3.23 1.10
CA GLY A 131 -11.21 -2.67 2.33
C GLY A 131 -12.43 -1.79 2.08
N ALA A 132 -12.41 -0.93 1.06
CA ALA A 132 -13.54 -0.09 0.70
C ALA A 132 -14.72 -0.92 0.14
N LEU A 133 -14.44 -1.91 -0.71
CA LEU A 133 -15.43 -2.87 -1.21
C LEU A 133 -16.06 -3.66 -0.07
N PHE A 134 -15.24 -4.22 0.81
CA PHE A 134 -15.69 -5.00 1.96
C PHE A 134 -16.47 -4.14 2.96
N GLY A 135 -16.03 -2.90 3.21
CA GLY A 135 -16.76 -1.94 4.04
C GLY A 135 -18.13 -1.62 3.46
N ASN A 136 -18.28 -1.52 2.15
CA ASN A 136 -19.59 -1.32 1.51
C ASN A 136 -20.48 -2.56 1.62
N LEU A 137 -19.91 -3.77 1.50
CA LEU A 137 -20.64 -5.01 1.74
C LEU A 137 -21.15 -5.08 3.19
N ILE A 138 -20.29 -4.78 4.16
CA ILE A 138 -20.65 -4.72 5.59
C ILE A 138 -21.78 -3.71 5.81
N ARG A 139 -21.70 -2.52 5.21
CA ARG A 139 -22.77 -1.52 5.29
C ARG A 139 -24.10 -2.08 4.80
N GLY A 140 -24.11 -2.74 3.65
CA GLY A 140 -25.32 -3.33 3.05
C GLY A 140 -25.93 -4.43 3.93
N ILE A 141 -25.09 -5.32 4.45
CA ILE A 141 -25.49 -6.37 5.38
C ILE A 141 -26.09 -5.73 6.65
N VAL A 142 -25.33 -4.89 7.35
CA VAL A 142 -25.77 -4.30 8.62
C VAL A 142 -27.05 -3.47 8.44
N ALA A 143 -27.16 -2.69 7.35
CA ALA A 143 -28.35 -1.90 7.08
C ALA A 143 -29.59 -2.77 6.83
N THR A 144 -29.45 -3.88 6.09
CA THR A 144 -30.57 -4.77 5.76
C THR A 144 -31.06 -5.57 6.97
N TYR A 145 -30.15 -6.12 7.78
CA TYR A 145 -30.51 -6.85 8.99
C TYR A 145 -31.18 -5.94 10.04
N LEU A 146 -30.63 -4.74 10.28
CA LEU A 146 -31.20 -3.81 11.27
C LEU A 146 -32.50 -3.16 10.81
N ALA A 147 -32.65 -2.90 9.50
CA ALA A 147 -33.92 -2.43 8.94
C ALA A 147 -35.02 -3.50 9.05
N GLY A 148 -34.68 -4.78 8.82
CA GLY A 148 -35.60 -5.89 9.02
C GLY A 148 -36.05 -6.08 10.48
N ALA A 149 -35.19 -5.73 11.44
CA ALA A 149 -35.48 -5.77 12.87
C ALA A 149 -36.20 -4.52 13.42
N GLN A 150 -36.56 -3.54 12.58
CA GLN A 150 -37.16 -2.25 12.96
C GLN A 150 -36.39 -1.46 14.04
N ILE A 151 -35.06 -1.58 14.07
CA ILE A 151 -34.22 -0.84 15.02
C ILE A 151 -34.05 0.61 14.55
N ALA A 152 -34.47 1.57 15.38
CA ALA A 152 -34.24 2.99 15.15
C ALA A 152 -32.73 3.27 15.05
N GLY A 153 -32.29 3.91 13.96
CA GLY A 153 -30.86 4.21 13.74
C GLY A 153 -30.08 3.15 12.94
N ALA A 154 -30.74 2.18 12.30
CA ALA A 154 -30.10 1.17 11.45
C ALA A 154 -29.05 1.72 10.46
N LYS A 155 -29.34 2.85 9.81
CA LYS A 155 -28.40 3.51 8.88
C LYS A 155 -27.14 4.05 9.57
N VAL A 156 -27.28 4.57 10.80
CA VAL A 156 -26.15 5.12 11.56
C VAL A 156 -25.21 4.00 11.98
N ILE A 157 -25.77 2.91 12.51
CA ILE A 157 -24.98 1.73 12.93
C ILE A 157 -24.26 1.11 11.72
N ALA A 158 -24.95 0.99 10.58
CA ALA A 158 -24.33 0.52 9.34
C ALA A 158 -23.21 1.43 8.84
N SER A 159 -23.35 2.75 8.98
CA SER A 159 -22.30 3.71 8.65
C SER A 159 -21.10 3.61 9.59
N ILE A 160 -21.32 3.46 10.90
CA ILE A 160 -20.24 3.24 11.88
C ILE A 160 -19.46 1.98 11.53
N ALA A 161 -20.15 0.87 11.24
CA ALA A 161 -19.53 -0.38 10.84
C ALA A 161 -18.68 -0.22 9.57
N HIS A 162 -19.19 0.50 8.56
CA HIS A 162 -18.42 0.83 7.36
C HIS A 162 -17.14 1.61 7.66
N TYR A 163 -17.25 2.71 8.43
CA TYR A 163 -16.10 3.54 8.75
C TYR A 163 -15.07 2.79 9.60
N ALA A 164 -15.50 1.89 10.48
CA ALA A 164 -14.60 1.02 11.23
C ALA A 164 -13.77 0.13 10.29
N VAL A 165 -14.39 -0.51 9.30
CA VAL A 165 -13.68 -1.32 8.29
C VAL A 165 -12.73 -0.45 7.45
N LEU A 166 -13.17 0.74 7.05
CA LEU A 166 -12.36 1.64 6.23
C LEU A 166 -11.12 2.15 6.99
N ILE A 167 -11.29 2.60 8.23
CA ILE A 167 -10.18 3.04 9.09
C ILE A 167 -9.20 1.89 9.31
N PHE A 168 -9.71 0.68 9.53
CA PHE A 168 -8.87 -0.51 9.66
C PHE A 168 -8.08 -0.81 8.39
N ALA A 169 -8.72 -0.79 7.22
CA ALA A 169 -8.05 -0.99 5.93
C ALA A 169 -6.96 0.07 5.69
N VAL A 170 -7.21 1.33 6.04
CA VAL A 170 -6.22 2.42 5.97
C VAL A 170 -5.05 2.14 6.92
N ALA A 171 -5.31 1.73 8.16
CA ALA A 171 -4.26 1.38 9.12
C ALA A 171 -3.38 0.23 8.60
N VAL A 172 -3.98 -0.83 8.05
CA VAL A 172 -3.24 -1.96 7.45
C VAL A 172 -2.43 -1.50 6.23
N ALA A 173 -2.99 -0.64 5.38
CA ALA A 173 -2.27 -0.07 4.23
C ALA A 173 -1.05 0.76 4.67
N LEU A 174 -1.17 1.57 5.73
CA LEU A 174 -0.05 2.33 6.30
C LEU A 174 1.05 1.41 6.83
N VAL A 175 0.68 0.33 7.52
CA VAL A 175 1.60 -0.71 8.00
C VAL A 175 2.32 -1.39 6.84
N GLN A 176 1.62 -1.66 5.73
CA GLN A 176 2.18 -2.24 4.53
C GLN A 176 3.20 -1.30 3.87
N LEU A 177 2.91 0.00 3.82
CA LEU A 177 3.86 1.02 3.35
C LEU A 177 5.05 1.21 4.31
N GLY A 178 5.06 0.59 5.49
CA GLY A 178 6.13 0.79 6.47
C GLY A 178 6.13 2.19 7.09
N ILE A 179 5.12 3.01 6.83
CA ILE A 179 4.99 4.36 7.37
C ILE A 179 4.49 4.24 8.81
N GLY A 180 5.36 4.52 9.77
CA GLY A 180 5.00 4.51 11.18
C GLY A 180 4.39 3.18 11.62
N ARG A 181 4.85 2.05 11.06
CA ARG A 181 4.32 0.70 11.34
C ARG A 181 4.16 0.48 12.84
N GLU A 182 5.21 0.75 13.61
CA GLU A 182 5.22 0.61 15.06
C GLU A 182 4.18 1.48 15.75
N LEU A 183 4.02 2.73 15.31
CA LEU A 183 3.02 3.65 15.85
C LEU A 183 1.60 3.13 15.59
N VAL A 184 1.32 2.68 14.37
CA VAL A 184 0.01 2.16 13.99
C VAL A 184 -0.31 0.86 14.71
N THR A 185 0.64 -0.09 14.75
CA THR A 185 0.44 -1.37 15.46
C THR A 185 0.27 -1.16 16.96
N SER A 186 1.06 -0.27 17.57
CA SER A 186 0.95 0.03 19.00
C SER A 186 -0.40 0.68 19.33
N ALA A 187 -0.81 1.67 18.54
CA ALA A 187 -2.12 2.30 18.71
C ALA A 187 -3.27 1.28 18.57
N PHE A 188 -3.17 0.36 17.61
CA PHE A 188 -4.18 -0.69 17.43
C PHE A 188 -4.21 -1.67 18.61
N GLN A 189 -3.06 -2.13 19.10
CA GLN A 189 -2.97 -3.00 20.28
C GLN A 189 -3.54 -2.33 21.53
N ILE A 190 -3.25 -1.04 21.75
CA ILE A 190 -3.78 -0.24 22.86
C ILE A 190 -5.30 -0.11 22.73
N ALA A 191 -5.80 0.27 21.56
CA ALA A 191 -7.24 0.44 21.32
C ALA A 191 -7.99 -0.89 21.48
N PHE A 192 -7.47 -1.98 20.92
CA PHE A 192 -8.04 -3.31 21.05
C PHE A 192 -8.03 -3.78 22.50
N GLY A 193 -6.90 -3.58 23.21
CA GLY A 193 -6.78 -3.87 24.63
C GLY A 193 -7.80 -3.09 25.47
N ALA A 194 -8.01 -1.80 25.17
CA ALA A 194 -9.01 -0.97 25.86
C ALA A 194 -10.43 -1.50 25.64
N VAL A 195 -10.79 -1.89 24.41
CA VAL A 195 -12.11 -2.48 24.10
C VAL A 195 -12.29 -3.82 24.83
N CYS A 196 -11.30 -4.71 24.77
CA CYS A 196 -11.34 -5.98 25.48
C CYS A 196 -11.51 -5.79 26.99
N LEU A 197 -10.80 -4.84 27.58
CA LEU A 197 -10.89 -4.51 29.00
C LEU A 197 -12.26 -3.91 29.36
N ALA A 198 -12.78 -3.01 28.53
CA ALA A 198 -14.12 -2.44 28.72
C ALA A 198 -15.21 -3.52 28.69
N LEU A 199 -15.13 -4.46 27.74
CA LEU A 199 -16.06 -5.60 27.67
C LEU A 199 -15.89 -6.52 28.87
N ALA A 200 -14.65 -6.86 29.25
CA ALA A 200 -14.38 -7.70 30.42
C ALA A 200 -14.97 -7.09 31.70
N LEU A 201 -14.84 -5.77 31.90
CA LEU A 201 -15.46 -5.06 33.01
C LEU A 201 -16.99 -5.01 32.92
N ALA A 202 -17.55 -4.74 31.74
CA ALA A 202 -18.99 -4.68 31.53
C ALA A 202 -19.67 -6.02 31.84
N PHE A 203 -19.14 -7.13 31.31
CA PHE A 203 -19.65 -8.48 31.58
C PHE A 203 -19.29 -8.96 32.98
N GLY A 204 -18.09 -8.66 33.48
CA GLY A 204 -17.64 -9.07 34.82
C GLY A 204 -18.45 -8.41 35.93
N LEU A 205 -18.65 -7.10 35.85
CA LEU A 205 -19.45 -6.35 36.83
C LEU A 205 -20.95 -6.60 36.64
N GLY A 206 -21.45 -6.57 35.40
CA GLY A 206 -22.87 -6.76 35.10
C GLY A 206 -23.37 -8.20 35.29
N GLY A 207 -22.50 -9.20 35.09
CA GLY A 207 -22.82 -10.62 35.25
C GLY A 207 -22.67 -11.14 36.68
N ARG A 208 -22.16 -10.31 37.62
CA ARG A 208 -21.83 -10.73 38.99
C ARG A 208 -23.03 -11.34 39.72
N GLU A 209 -24.19 -10.69 39.66
CA GLU A 209 -25.40 -11.15 40.35
C GLU A 209 -25.98 -12.42 39.74
N TRP A 210 -25.89 -12.54 38.41
CA TRP A 210 -26.31 -13.74 37.69
C TRP A 210 -25.41 -14.93 38.02
N ALA A 211 -24.10 -14.71 38.04
CA ALA A 211 -23.11 -15.72 38.44
C ALA A 211 -23.31 -16.16 39.90
N ALA A 212 -23.59 -15.22 40.81
CA ALA A 212 -23.89 -15.52 42.21
C ALA A 212 -25.13 -16.42 42.35
N LYS A 213 -26.23 -16.09 41.66
CA LYS A 213 -27.45 -16.91 41.65
C LYS A 213 -27.21 -18.30 41.05
N LEU A 214 -26.39 -18.41 40.01
CA LEU A 214 -26.06 -19.68 39.39
C LEU A 214 -25.26 -20.58 40.32
N LEU A 215 -24.28 -20.01 41.03
CA LEU A 215 -23.47 -20.71 42.03
C LEU A 215 -24.33 -21.18 43.21
N ASP A 216 -25.22 -20.33 43.73
CA ASP A 216 -26.15 -20.72 44.80
C ASP A 216 -27.08 -21.84 44.35
N LYS A 217 -27.52 -21.83 43.08
CA LYS A 217 -28.42 -22.88 42.56
C LYS A 217 -27.72 -24.22 42.29
N VAL A 218 -26.42 -24.20 42.00
CA VAL A 218 -25.62 -25.40 41.68
C VAL A 218 -24.93 -25.97 42.92
N PHE A 219 -24.47 -25.11 43.84
CA PHE A 219 -23.70 -25.49 45.02
C PHE A 219 -24.43 -25.28 46.34
N GLY A 220 -25.56 -24.55 46.35
CA GLY A 220 -26.48 -24.51 47.47
C GLY A 220 -27.16 -25.87 47.62
N LYS A 221 -26.53 -26.74 48.41
CA LYS A 221 -27.18 -27.93 48.97
C LYS A 221 -28.48 -27.50 49.68
N GLN A 222 -29.51 -28.33 49.48
CA GLN A 222 -30.79 -28.30 50.20
C GLN A 222 -30.64 -28.01 51.68
#